data_AF-A0A9D7IKZ3-F1
#
_entry.id   AF-A0A9D7IKZ3-F1
#
_cell.length_a   1.000
_cell.length_b   1.000
_cell.length_c   1.000
_cell.angle_alpha   90.00
_cell.angle_beta   90.00
_cell.angle_gamma   90.00
#
_symmetry.space_group_name_H-M   'P 1'
#
loop_
_entity.id
_entity.type
_entity.pdbx_description
1 polymer ?
#
loop_
_entity_poly.entity_id
_entity_poly.type
_entity_poly.pdbx_seq_one_letter_code
_entity_poly.pdbx_strand_id
1 'polypeptide(L)'
;MLHEYVLPKPAHLRGYPLHRMVAGLTQGAPSIFADVGDRLLIRTAATLEADALPLPHLHEGELRAFELRACVSKKRKGKHLYPHRGDWAVRHDWLRRQGERHGFDVLTVHCTADTMTIDNGSGRRFSVDQTDFTGVLRVIDLKRFNAAMLVGIGSVSRTYGFGYLIIT
;
A
#
# COMPACT_ATOMS: atom_id res chain seq x y z
N MET A 1 -18.50 1.34 -8.29
CA MET A 1 -17.25 1.87 -8.89
C MET A 1 -16.21 2.02 -7.78
N LEU A 2 -14.92 1.95 -8.10
CA LEU A 2 -13.85 2.11 -7.12
C LEU A 2 -13.62 3.60 -6.87
N HIS A 3 -13.69 4.03 -5.61
CA HIS A 3 -13.43 5.42 -5.22
C HIS A 3 -12.27 5.48 -4.24
N GLU A 4 -11.60 6.62 -4.21
CA GLU A 4 -10.67 7.00 -3.17
C GLU A 4 -11.32 8.03 -2.25
N TYR A 5 -11.24 7.85 -0.94
CA TYR A 5 -11.76 8.77 0.05
C TYR A 5 -10.61 9.30 0.89
N VAL A 6 -10.67 10.59 1.23
CA VAL A 6 -9.69 11.24 2.09
C VAL A 6 -10.37 11.60 3.40
N LEU A 7 -9.94 10.99 4.49
CA LEU A 7 -10.47 11.28 5.82
C LEU A 7 -9.44 12.02 6.66
N PRO A 8 -9.74 13.21 7.20
CA PRO A 8 -8.90 13.85 8.19
C PRO A 8 -8.92 13.02 9.48
N LYS A 9 -7.77 12.92 10.14
CA LYS A 9 -7.64 12.24 11.43
C LYS A 9 -6.55 12.88 12.30
N PRO A 10 -6.62 12.73 13.64
CA PRO A 10 -5.52 13.11 14.49
C PRO A 10 -4.21 12.41 14.10
N ALA A 11 -3.13 13.17 13.96
CA ALA A 11 -1.84 12.65 13.51
C ALA A 11 -1.22 11.60 14.46
N HIS A 12 -1.66 11.49 15.71
CA HIS A 12 -1.17 10.46 16.63
C HIS A 12 -1.86 9.10 16.42
N LEU A 13 -2.99 9.03 15.69
CA LEU A 13 -3.65 7.76 15.38
C LEU A 13 -2.89 7.01 14.28
N ARG A 14 -2.33 5.86 14.64
CA ARG A 14 -1.51 4.98 13.80
C ARG A 14 -1.91 3.52 13.99
N GLY A 15 -1.57 2.65 13.04
CA GLY A 15 -1.62 1.20 13.21
C GLY A 15 -3.03 0.61 13.36
N TYR A 16 -3.21 -0.33 14.28
CA TYR A 16 -4.44 -1.14 14.41
C TYR A 16 -5.74 -0.35 14.64
N PRO A 17 -5.77 0.76 15.41
CA PRO A 17 -6.93 1.64 15.47
C PRO A 17 -7.43 2.10 14.09
N LEU A 18 -6.53 2.43 13.16
CA LEU A 18 -6.93 2.84 11.80
C LEU A 18 -7.61 1.71 11.05
N HIS A 19 -7.12 0.47 11.18
CA HIS A 19 -7.80 -0.68 10.60
C HIS A 19 -9.22 -0.86 11.13
N ARG A 20 -9.43 -0.69 12.44
CA ARG A 20 -10.79 -0.77 13.02
C ARG A 20 -11.70 0.33 12.49
N MET A 21 -11.17 1.55 12.33
CA MET A 21 -11.91 2.66 11.72
C MET A 21 -12.33 2.32 10.28
N VAL A 22 -11.39 1.87 9.45
CA VAL A 22 -11.67 1.50 8.05
C VAL A 22 -12.69 0.35 7.99
N ALA A 23 -12.50 -0.70 8.78
CA ALA A 23 -13.41 -1.84 8.81
C ALA A 23 -14.83 -1.46 9.24
N GLY A 24 -14.97 -0.54 10.20
CA GLY A 24 -16.26 0.01 10.62
C GLY A 24 -16.92 0.84 9.53
N LEU A 25 -16.17 1.75 8.91
CA LEU A 25 -16.66 2.61 7.82
C LEU A 25 -17.10 1.81 6.59
N THR A 26 -16.33 0.79 6.21
CA THR A 26 -16.65 -0.03 5.04
C THR A 26 -17.61 -1.17 5.37
N GLN A 27 -18.07 -1.30 6.63
CA GLN A 27 -18.90 -2.41 7.10
C GLN A 27 -18.32 -3.79 6.71
N GLY A 28 -16.99 -3.92 6.77
CA GLY A 28 -16.27 -5.13 6.37
C GLY A 28 -16.11 -5.34 4.86
N ALA A 29 -16.61 -4.44 4.01
CA ALA A 29 -16.40 -4.52 2.57
C ALA A 29 -14.90 -4.41 2.22
N PRO A 30 -14.45 -5.05 1.11
CA PRO A 30 -13.06 -4.99 0.69
C PRO A 30 -12.55 -3.56 0.55
N SER A 31 -11.40 -3.31 1.17
CA SER A 31 -10.76 -2.00 1.17
C SER A 31 -9.25 -2.11 1.34
N ILE A 32 -8.57 -1.06 0.90
CA ILE A 32 -7.18 -0.80 1.24
C ILE A 32 -7.05 0.64 1.71
N PHE A 33 -6.10 0.90 2.60
CA PHE A 33 -5.88 2.25 3.12
C PHE A 33 -4.40 2.57 3.26
N ALA A 34 -4.09 3.87 3.26
CA ALA A 34 -2.77 4.41 3.58
C ALA A 34 -2.90 5.41 4.73
N ASP A 35 -1.96 5.32 5.67
CA ASP A 35 -1.78 6.37 6.67
C ASP A 35 -0.74 7.39 6.17
N VAL A 36 -1.19 8.61 5.87
CA VAL A 36 -0.38 9.70 5.32
C VAL A 36 -0.26 10.87 6.30
N GLY A 37 -0.23 10.56 7.60
CA GLY A 37 0.00 11.58 8.63
C GLY A 37 -1.31 12.05 9.28
N ASP A 38 -1.74 13.25 8.94
CA ASP A 38 -3.01 13.86 9.39
C ASP A 38 -4.22 13.39 8.59
N ARG A 39 -4.01 12.55 7.57
CA ARG A 39 -5.04 12.03 6.69
C ARG A 39 -4.93 10.52 6.56
N LEU A 40 -6.07 9.90 6.26
CA LEU A 40 -6.24 8.50 5.93
C LEU A 40 -6.82 8.41 4.53
N LEU A 41 -6.09 7.78 3.61
CA LEU A 41 -6.60 7.46 2.28
C LEU A 41 -7.28 6.10 2.34
N ILE A 42 -8.48 5.98 1.79
CA ILE A 42 -9.22 4.71 1.74
C ILE A 42 -9.67 4.48 0.32
N ARG A 43 -9.36 3.30 -0.22
CA ARG A 43 -9.87 2.87 -1.52
C ARG A 43 -10.80 1.69 -1.33
N THR A 44 -12.03 1.85 -1.79
CA THR A 44 -13.08 0.82 -1.66
C THR A 44 -14.16 1.00 -2.73
N ALA A 45 -14.86 -0.08 -3.03
CA ALA A 45 -16.09 -0.04 -3.83
C ALA A 45 -17.34 0.28 -3.00
N ALA A 46 -17.24 0.24 -1.66
CA ALA A 46 -18.30 0.69 -0.78
C ALA A 46 -18.51 2.21 -0.88
N THR A 47 -19.75 2.64 -0.69
CA THR A 47 -20.08 4.07 -0.62
C THR A 47 -19.85 4.52 0.82
N LEU A 48 -19.05 5.57 1.01
CA LEU A 48 -18.84 6.20 2.31
C LEU A 48 -19.53 7.57 2.29
N GLU A 49 -20.03 7.99 3.45
CA GLU A 49 -20.55 9.35 3.67
C GLU A 49 -19.36 10.33 3.83
N ALA A 50 -18.56 10.46 2.78
CA ALA A 50 -17.37 11.31 2.71
C ALA A 50 -17.10 11.73 1.27
N ASP A 51 -16.29 12.77 1.08
CA ASP A 51 -15.89 13.22 -0.25
C ASP A 51 -15.11 12.11 -0.98
N ALA A 52 -15.68 11.64 -2.08
CA ALA A 52 -15.07 10.68 -2.97
C ALA A 52 -14.23 11.42 -4.02
N LEU A 53 -12.93 11.14 -4.03
CA LEU A 53 -12.06 11.48 -5.14
C LEU A 53 -12.19 10.40 -6.23
N PRO A 54 -12.48 10.79 -7.47
CA PRO A 54 -12.41 9.85 -8.58
C PRO A 54 -10.96 9.39 -8.73
N LEU A 55 -10.76 8.09 -8.96
CA LEU A 55 -9.46 7.59 -9.37
C LEU A 55 -9.12 8.12 -10.76
N PRO A 56 -7.85 8.41 -11.06
CA PRO A 56 -7.46 8.85 -12.39
C PRO A 56 -7.83 7.79 -13.43
N HIS A 57 -8.38 8.23 -14.55
CA HIS A 57 -8.56 7.38 -15.71
C HIS A 57 -7.18 7.09 -16.33
N LEU A 58 -6.75 5.84 -16.25
CA LEU A 58 -5.45 5.39 -16.74
C LEU A 58 -5.59 4.63 -18.06
N HIS A 59 -4.53 4.68 -18.89
CA HIS A 59 -4.38 3.86 -20.08
C HIS A 59 -3.05 3.10 -20.08
N GLU A 60 -2.95 2.04 -20.89
CA GLU A 60 -1.70 1.31 -21.08
C GLU A 60 -0.67 2.19 -21.79
N GLY A 61 0.60 2.07 -21.38
CA GLY A 61 1.70 2.92 -21.81
C GLY A 61 1.84 4.22 -21.00
N GLU A 62 0.86 4.57 -20.18
CA GLU A 62 0.85 5.82 -19.42
C GLU A 62 1.89 5.84 -18.30
N LEU A 63 2.56 6.99 -18.13
CA LEU A 63 3.52 7.22 -17.07
C LEU A 63 2.86 7.90 -15.86
N ARG A 64 3.20 7.44 -14.67
CA ARG A 64 2.75 8.03 -13.40
C ARG A 64 3.87 8.07 -12.38
N ALA A 65 3.97 9.18 -11.66
CA ALA A 65 4.72 9.18 -10.43
C ALA A 65 3.93 8.39 -9.37
N PHE A 66 4.65 7.72 -8.47
CA PHE A 66 4.02 6.88 -7.46
C PHE A 66 4.74 6.95 -6.12
N GLU A 67 3.97 6.65 -5.07
CA GLU A 67 4.47 6.31 -3.75
C GLU A 67 3.89 4.96 -3.30
N LEU A 68 4.71 4.16 -2.62
CA LEU A 68 4.29 2.88 -2.07
C LEU A 68 5.05 2.55 -0.78
N ARG A 69 4.34 2.52 0.34
CA ARG A 69 4.80 1.87 1.56
C ARG A 69 4.53 0.37 1.48
N ALA A 70 5.57 -0.46 1.52
CA ALA A 70 5.43 -1.91 1.40
C ALA A 70 6.30 -2.65 2.43
N CYS A 71 5.84 -3.87 2.75
CA CYS A 71 6.57 -4.80 3.59
C CYS A 71 7.28 -5.79 2.68
N VAL A 72 8.56 -5.55 2.43
CA VAL A 72 9.37 -6.41 1.57
C VAL A 72 9.76 -7.64 2.35
N SER A 73 9.22 -8.79 1.95
CA SER A 73 9.52 -10.05 2.62
C SER A 73 9.57 -11.23 1.66
N LYS A 74 10.32 -12.25 2.06
CA LYS A 74 10.33 -13.58 1.45
C LYS A 74 9.87 -14.58 2.48
N LYS A 75 8.92 -15.46 2.13
CA LYS A 75 8.54 -16.58 2.98
C LYS A 75 9.59 -17.68 2.90
N ARG A 76 10.07 -18.18 4.05
CA ARG A 76 10.94 -19.36 4.15
C ARG A 76 10.50 -20.18 5.37
N LYS A 77 10.15 -21.45 5.15
CA LYS A 77 9.66 -22.37 6.21
C LYS A 77 8.54 -21.73 7.08
N GLY A 78 7.56 -21.12 6.43
CA GLY A 78 6.41 -20.48 7.09
C GLY A 78 6.69 -19.13 7.78
N LYS A 79 7.95 -18.66 7.81
CA LYS A 79 8.32 -17.37 8.42
C LYS A 79 8.62 -16.32 7.36
N HIS A 80 8.28 -15.06 7.66
CA HIS A 80 8.69 -13.91 6.86
C HIS A 80 10.14 -13.56 7.19
N LEU A 81 10.98 -13.49 6.16
CA LEU A 81 12.33 -12.96 6.22
C LEU A 81 12.35 -11.61 5.53
N TYR A 82 12.88 -10.61 6.23
CA TYR A 82 13.05 -9.26 5.73
C TYR A 82 14.50 -9.08 5.26
N PRO A 83 14.73 -8.41 4.12
CA PRO A 83 16.08 -8.09 3.68
C PRO A 83 16.74 -7.07 4.62
N HIS A 84 18.07 -6.99 4.58
CA HIS A 84 18.76 -5.97 5.37
C HIS A 84 18.35 -4.57 4.89
N ARG A 85 18.44 -3.55 5.76
CA ARG A 85 17.98 -2.19 5.43
C ARG A 85 18.72 -1.61 4.22
N GLY A 86 20.02 -1.87 4.13
CA GLY A 86 20.88 -1.41 3.03
C GLY A 86 20.76 -2.18 1.71
N ASP A 87 19.99 -3.28 1.65
CA ASP A 87 19.90 -4.14 0.45
C ASP A 87 18.91 -3.57 -0.59
N TRP A 88 19.20 -2.37 -1.10
CA TRP A 88 18.34 -1.68 -2.08
C TRP A 88 18.10 -2.53 -3.34
N ALA A 89 19.09 -3.30 -3.80
CA ALA A 89 18.96 -4.16 -4.97
C ALA A 89 17.87 -5.23 -4.80
N VAL A 90 17.75 -5.81 -3.60
CA VAL A 90 16.70 -6.81 -3.29
C VAL A 90 15.33 -6.15 -3.25
N ARG A 91 15.24 -4.92 -2.76
CA ARG A 91 13.99 -4.14 -2.68
C ARG A 91 13.51 -3.72 -4.07
N HIS A 92 14.42 -3.27 -4.92
CA HIS A 92 14.15 -2.94 -6.32
C HIS A 92 13.69 -4.17 -7.10
N ASP A 93 14.38 -5.31 -6.95
CA ASP A 93 13.95 -6.57 -7.57
C ASP A 93 12.56 -7.01 -7.08
N TRP A 94 12.28 -6.87 -5.79
CA TRP A 94 10.96 -7.17 -5.25
C TRP A 94 9.88 -6.29 -5.90
N LEU A 95 10.12 -4.98 -6.01
CA LEU A 95 9.16 -4.05 -6.61
C LEU A 95 8.95 -4.34 -8.10
N ARG A 96 10.03 -4.63 -8.85
CA ARG A 96 9.96 -5.04 -10.25
C ARG A 96 9.08 -6.28 -10.42
N ARG A 97 9.25 -7.32 -9.59
CA ARG A 97 8.39 -8.52 -9.60
C ARG A 97 6.94 -8.21 -9.21
N GLN A 98 6.71 -7.22 -8.34
CA GLN A 98 5.35 -6.76 -8.08
C GLN A 98 4.78 -6.08 -9.33
N GLY A 99 5.57 -5.26 -10.03
CA GLY A 99 5.19 -4.66 -11.31
C GLY A 99 4.73 -5.67 -12.34
N GLU A 100 5.56 -6.67 -12.63
CA GLU A 100 5.22 -7.77 -13.57
C GLU A 100 3.91 -8.48 -13.19
N ARG A 101 3.70 -8.71 -11.89
CA ARG A 101 2.49 -9.36 -11.37
C ARG A 101 1.26 -8.47 -11.51
N HIS A 102 1.43 -7.17 -11.30
CA HIS A 102 0.35 -6.20 -11.14
C HIS A 102 0.16 -5.28 -12.36
N GLY A 103 0.86 -5.52 -13.46
CA GLY A 103 0.63 -4.82 -14.73
C GLY A 103 1.28 -3.44 -14.80
N PHE A 104 2.43 -3.23 -14.17
CA PHE A 104 3.22 -2.01 -14.35
C PHE A 104 4.72 -2.30 -14.45
N ASP A 105 5.44 -1.43 -15.17
CA ASP A 105 6.91 -1.41 -15.18
C ASP A 105 7.40 -0.25 -14.30
N VAL A 106 8.49 -0.47 -13.57
CA VAL A 106 9.16 0.61 -12.82
C VAL A 106 10.26 1.20 -13.69
N LEU A 107 10.17 2.50 -13.98
CA LEU A 107 11.16 3.22 -14.80
C LEU A 107 12.30 3.80 -13.97
N THR A 108 11.95 4.41 -12.83
CA THR A 108 12.91 4.89 -11.84
C THR A 108 12.32 4.69 -10.46
N VAL A 109 13.17 4.41 -9.49
CA VAL A 109 12.76 4.22 -8.10
C VAL A 109 13.88 4.60 -7.15
N HIS A 110 13.49 5.31 -6.10
CA HIS A 110 14.22 5.47 -4.86
C HIS A 110 13.48 4.72 -3.75
N CYS A 111 14.21 4.17 -2.79
CA CYS A 111 13.61 3.57 -1.62
C CYS A 111 14.38 3.90 -0.34
N THR A 112 13.63 4.12 0.74
CA THR A 112 14.15 4.10 2.11
C THR A 112 13.63 2.86 2.83
N ALA A 113 14.39 2.35 3.79
CA ALA A 113 14.03 1.14 4.53
C ALA A 113 14.23 1.33 6.03
N ASP A 114 13.20 0.98 6.80
CA ASP A 114 13.20 1.00 8.25
C ASP A 114 12.44 -0.23 8.80
N THR A 115 12.26 -0.27 10.11
CA THR A 115 11.48 -1.29 10.81
C THR A 115 10.33 -0.62 11.54
N MET A 116 9.10 -1.03 11.21
CA MET A 116 7.93 -0.58 11.93
C MET A 116 7.57 -1.59 13.02
N THR A 117 7.52 -1.13 14.27
CA THR A 117 6.92 -1.91 15.35
C THR A 117 5.41 -1.75 15.33
N ILE A 118 4.72 -2.87 15.29
CA ILE A 118 3.27 -2.97 15.25
C ILE A 118 2.78 -3.52 16.59
N ASP A 119 1.80 -2.82 17.16
CA ASP A 119 0.95 -3.32 18.22
C ASP A 119 -0.37 -3.80 17.61
N ASN A 120 -0.72 -5.07 17.81
CA ASN A 120 -1.93 -5.65 17.26
C ASN A 120 -3.19 -5.31 18.07
N GLY A 121 -3.08 -4.48 19.12
CA GLY A 121 -4.19 -4.11 19.99
C GLY A 121 -4.58 -5.19 21.01
N SER A 122 -3.86 -6.33 21.04
CA SER A 122 -4.04 -7.41 22.02
C SER A 122 -2.83 -7.55 22.96
N GLY A 123 -2.00 -6.50 23.06
CA GLY A 123 -0.76 -6.50 23.85
C GLY A 123 0.41 -7.23 23.20
N ARG A 124 0.25 -7.78 21.99
CA ARG A 124 1.35 -8.42 21.25
C ARG A 124 1.99 -7.41 20.32
N ARG A 125 3.31 -7.26 20.45
CA ARG A 125 4.14 -6.43 19.58
C ARG A 125 5.02 -7.27 18.67
N PHE A 126 5.16 -6.85 17.43
CA PHE A 126 6.07 -7.45 16.47
C PHE A 126 6.58 -6.40 15.49
N SER A 127 7.69 -6.70 14.83
CA SER A 127 8.30 -5.79 13.88
C SER A 127 8.14 -6.29 12.45
N VAL A 128 7.93 -5.36 11.53
CA VAL A 128 7.87 -5.64 10.09
C VAL A 128 8.81 -4.72 9.34
N ASP A 129 9.23 -5.17 8.16
CA ASP A 129 9.92 -4.31 7.20
C ASP A 129 8.99 -3.17 6.77
N GLN A 130 9.52 -1.94 6.78
CA GLN A 130 8.91 -0.78 6.16
C GLN A 130 9.84 -0.26 5.08
N THR A 131 9.47 -0.50 3.82
CA THR A 131 10.12 0.11 2.67
C THR A 131 9.20 1.14 2.05
N ASP A 132 9.67 2.37 1.94
CA ASP A 132 8.94 3.45 1.28
C ASP A 132 9.57 3.67 -0.09
N PHE A 133 8.85 3.30 -1.14
CA PHE A 133 9.24 3.47 -2.53
C PHE A 133 8.64 4.76 -3.09
N THR A 134 9.44 5.49 -3.84
CA THR A 134 9.02 6.66 -4.64
C THR A 134 9.63 6.55 -6.03
N GLY A 135 8.90 6.91 -7.07
CA GLY A 135 9.43 6.74 -8.42
C GLY A 135 8.44 7.04 -9.53
N VAL A 136 8.76 6.55 -10.73
CA VAL A 136 7.88 6.60 -11.90
C VAL A 136 7.65 5.19 -12.40
N LEU A 137 6.38 4.87 -12.65
CA LEU A 137 5.96 3.63 -13.28
C LEU A 137 5.29 3.89 -14.62
N ARG A 138 5.24 2.85 -15.45
CA ARG A 138 4.43 2.79 -16.67
C ARG A 138 3.37 1.73 -16.50
N VAL A 139 2.12 2.03 -16.83
CA VAL A 139 1.05 1.02 -16.85
C VAL A 139 1.24 0.11 -18.07
N ILE A 140 1.24 -1.21 -17.87
CA ILE A 140 1.48 -2.22 -18.92
C ILE A 140 0.26 -3.10 -19.17
N ASP A 141 -0.49 -3.45 -18.12
CA ASP A 141 -1.75 -4.20 -18.21
C ASP A 141 -2.76 -3.49 -17.31
N LEU A 142 -3.68 -2.74 -17.94
CA LEU A 142 -4.61 -1.87 -17.21
C LEU A 142 -5.54 -2.68 -16.29
N LYS A 143 -5.91 -3.90 -16.69
CA LYS A 143 -6.82 -4.75 -15.91
C LYS A 143 -6.14 -5.25 -14.63
N ARG A 144 -4.90 -5.74 -14.73
CA ARG A 144 -4.10 -6.16 -13.56
C ARG A 144 -3.78 -4.97 -12.67
N PHE A 145 -3.49 -3.82 -13.26
CA PHE A 145 -3.19 -2.59 -12.52
C PHE A 145 -4.40 -2.14 -11.71
N ASN A 146 -5.58 -2.06 -12.31
CA ASN A 146 -6.82 -1.71 -11.62
C ASN A 146 -7.18 -2.69 -10.50
N ALA A 147 -6.95 -4.00 -10.71
CA ALA A 147 -7.13 -4.98 -9.65
C ALA A 147 -6.14 -4.76 -8.49
N ALA A 148 -4.88 -4.44 -8.81
CA ALA A 148 -3.84 -4.14 -7.82
C ALA A 148 -4.16 -2.90 -6.99
N MET A 149 -4.73 -1.87 -7.62
CA MET A 149 -5.16 -0.65 -6.95
C MET A 149 -6.17 -0.93 -5.84
N LEU A 150 -7.09 -1.90 -6.02
CA LEU A 150 -8.07 -2.29 -5.01
C LEU A 150 -7.49 -3.22 -3.93
N VAL A 151 -6.71 -4.22 -4.32
CA VAL A 151 -6.28 -5.29 -3.38
C VAL A 151 -4.97 -4.97 -2.65
N GLY A 152 -4.20 -4.02 -3.18
CA GLY A 152 -2.87 -3.64 -2.71
C GLY A 152 -1.73 -4.44 -3.31
N ILE A 153 -0.54 -3.84 -3.18
CA ILE A 153 0.74 -4.41 -3.56
C ILE A 153 1.40 -5.09 -2.36
N GLY A 154 1.85 -6.33 -2.53
CA GLY A 154 2.44 -7.12 -1.46
C GLY A 154 1.42 -7.88 -0.61
N SER A 155 1.91 -8.74 0.29
CA SER A 155 1.09 -9.73 1.00
C SER A 155 1.05 -9.57 2.52
N VAL A 156 1.83 -8.63 3.07
CA VAL A 156 2.04 -8.47 4.51
C VAL A 156 1.68 -7.05 4.93
N SER A 157 1.19 -6.90 6.15
CA SER A 157 0.93 -5.61 6.80
C SER A 157 -0.14 -4.70 6.16
N ARG A 158 -0.97 -5.19 5.24
CA ARG A 158 -2.08 -4.39 4.67
C ARG A 158 -3.03 -3.82 5.74
N THR A 159 -3.28 -4.59 6.79
CA THR A 159 -4.00 -4.19 8.01
C THR A 159 -3.37 -3.00 8.74
N TYR A 160 -2.16 -2.57 8.39
CA TYR A 160 -1.44 -1.49 9.05
C TYR A 160 -1.07 -0.37 8.08
N GLY A 161 -1.76 -0.26 6.94
CA GLY A 161 -1.60 0.83 5.98
C GLY A 161 -0.53 0.60 4.90
N PHE A 162 -0.13 -0.66 4.68
CA PHE A 162 0.86 -1.03 3.67
C PHE A 162 0.19 -1.51 2.38
N GLY A 163 0.91 -1.38 1.27
CA GLY A 163 0.49 -1.90 -0.03
C GLY A 163 -0.45 -0.97 -0.80
N TYR A 164 -0.81 0.17 -0.23
CA TYR A 164 -1.56 1.20 -0.93
C TYR A 164 -0.64 1.90 -1.93
N LEU A 165 -0.97 1.78 -3.22
CA LEU A 165 -0.27 2.48 -4.29
C LEU A 165 -0.93 3.85 -4.49
N ILE A 166 -0.17 4.92 -4.19
CA ILE A 166 -0.52 6.30 -4.48
C ILE A 166 0.03 6.63 -5.87
N ILE A 167 -0.79 7.24 -6.72
CA ILE A 167 -0.42 7.67 -8.07
C ILE A 167 -0.85 9.13 -8.26
N THR A 168 -0.03 9.88 -8.98
CA THR A 168 -0.29 11.29 -9.35
C THR A 168 -0.12 11.48 -10.84
#